data_AF-A0A1H4VU40-F1
#
_entry.id   AF-A0A1H4VU40-F1
#
_cell.length_a   1.000
_cell.length_b   1.000
_cell.length_c   1.000
_cell.angle_alpha   90.00
_cell.angle_beta   90.00
_cell.angle_gamma   90.00
#
_symmetry.space_group_name_H-M   'P 1'
#
loop_
_entity.id
_entity.type
_entity.pdbx_description
1 polymer ?
#
loop_
_entity_poly.entity_id
_entity_poly.type
_entity_poly.pdbx_seq_one_letter_code
_entity_poly.pdbx_strand_id
1 'polypeptide(L)'
;MSKKLALTLACGDYEIIRALKEGTVRADGIELTIVTTMDSSTRHWRFLRNREFDVAEVSSSSYLLARDQGLPFAGIPVFLHRRFRHGFAFVNTSKGINEPKDLIGRRIGVKSFQVSAILWLRGILEHEYGVPHKSIEWVTEIDEDVEFTAPEGLRLSRMRHDQTCEDMLVAGELDAVLHADLIWPMLQKHPAVKRLWPDYKSEELAYFRKTNIFPIMHVMGIKQEIVDQYPWVPVELQKAFDASKAVAMKRMENPRIVPLAWYREAWEEQEAVLGPDPWEYGMTDSNRHTLETLVGYSFEQGMIKRRIGLEELFLEVSQGRKRGTNRI
;
A
#
# COMPACT_ATOMS: atom_id res chain seq x y z
N MET A 1 -32.22 -11.98 20.82
CA MET A 1 -30.93 -11.32 20.50
C MET A 1 -31.21 -10.30 19.42
N SER A 2 -30.71 -9.07 19.54
CA SER A 2 -30.82 -8.09 18.44
C SER A 2 -30.09 -8.62 17.20
N LYS A 3 -30.64 -8.33 16.01
CA LYS A 3 -30.03 -8.74 14.73
C LYS A 3 -28.71 -7.97 14.55
N LYS A 4 -27.61 -8.66 14.27
CA LYS A 4 -26.32 -8.04 13.94
C LYS A 4 -26.39 -7.34 12.58
N LEU A 5 -25.61 -6.28 12.40
CA LEU A 5 -25.45 -5.62 11.11
C LEU A 5 -24.56 -6.49 10.21
N ALA A 6 -25.10 -6.97 9.09
CA ALA A 6 -24.33 -7.74 8.12
C ALA A 6 -23.56 -6.79 7.19
N LEU A 7 -22.24 -6.96 7.11
CA LEU A 7 -21.36 -6.17 6.24
C LEU A 7 -20.39 -7.08 5.47
N THR A 8 -20.02 -6.66 4.27
CA THR A 8 -18.97 -7.28 3.46
C THR A 8 -17.63 -6.57 3.65
N LEU A 9 -16.56 -7.35 3.84
CA LEU A 9 -15.19 -6.87 3.93
C LEU A 9 -14.33 -7.54 2.84
N ALA A 10 -13.75 -6.75 1.94
CA ALA A 10 -12.77 -7.24 0.98
C ALA A 10 -11.34 -6.82 1.38
N CYS A 11 -10.40 -7.77 1.49
CA CYS A 11 -9.00 -7.48 1.80
C CYS A 11 -8.05 -8.56 1.28
N GLY A 12 -6.75 -8.39 1.45
CA GLY A 12 -5.77 -9.46 1.20
C GLY A 12 -5.82 -10.57 2.26
N ASP A 13 -5.41 -11.79 1.87
CA ASP A 13 -5.34 -12.94 2.78
C ASP A 13 -4.06 -12.90 3.64
N TYR A 14 -4.02 -12.00 4.62
CA TYR A 14 -2.88 -11.81 5.51
C TYR A 14 -3.06 -12.52 6.85
N GLU A 15 -1.97 -12.89 7.50
CA GLU A 15 -2.04 -13.48 8.85
C GLU A 15 -2.70 -12.52 9.85
N ILE A 16 -2.46 -11.20 9.73
CA ILE A 16 -3.05 -10.16 10.60
C ILE A 16 -4.57 -10.01 10.49
N ILE A 17 -5.22 -10.58 9.46
CA ILE A 17 -6.69 -10.64 9.33
C ILE A 17 -7.27 -12.03 9.65
N ARG A 18 -6.41 -13.03 9.86
CA ARG A 18 -6.82 -14.43 9.95
C ARG A 18 -7.80 -14.66 11.10
N ALA A 19 -7.55 -14.09 12.26
CA ALA A 19 -8.42 -14.28 13.42
C ALA A 19 -9.84 -13.72 13.20
N LEU A 20 -9.95 -12.62 12.46
CA LEU A 20 -11.24 -12.09 11.99
C LEU A 20 -11.91 -13.02 10.97
N LYS A 21 -11.17 -13.49 9.97
CA LYS A 21 -11.65 -14.40 8.91
C LYS A 21 -12.14 -15.74 9.46
N GLU A 22 -11.42 -16.30 10.42
CA GLU A 22 -11.77 -17.56 11.10
C GLU A 22 -12.78 -17.37 12.24
N GLY A 23 -13.10 -16.11 12.59
CA GLY A 23 -14.12 -15.77 13.59
C GLY A 23 -13.71 -16.01 15.05
N THR A 24 -12.42 -16.19 15.32
CA THR A 24 -11.85 -16.22 16.69
C THR A 24 -11.79 -14.82 17.31
N VAL A 25 -11.65 -13.80 16.47
CA VAL A 25 -11.93 -12.40 16.80
C VAL A 25 -13.18 -11.97 16.02
N ARG A 26 -14.06 -11.18 16.65
CA ARG A 26 -15.30 -10.69 16.04
C ARG A 26 -15.46 -9.21 16.34
N ALA A 27 -16.05 -8.47 15.41
CA ALA A 27 -16.49 -7.10 15.65
C ALA A 27 -17.85 -7.13 16.38
N ASP A 28 -17.95 -6.38 17.48
CA ASP A 28 -19.18 -6.35 18.28
C ASP A 28 -20.32 -5.72 17.46
N GLY A 29 -21.51 -6.34 17.52
CA GLY A 29 -22.68 -5.90 16.77
C GLY A 29 -22.65 -6.12 15.25
N ILE A 30 -21.53 -6.60 14.69
CA ILE A 30 -21.34 -6.77 13.24
C ILE A 30 -21.18 -8.26 12.89
N GLU A 31 -21.77 -8.66 11.78
CA GLU A 31 -21.54 -9.94 11.12
C GLU A 31 -20.78 -9.68 9.80
N LEU A 32 -19.50 -10.08 9.76
CA LEU A 32 -18.63 -9.82 8.60
C LEU A 32 -18.59 -11.01 7.65
N THR A 33 -18.89 -10.74 6.38
CA THR A 33 -18.54 -11.63 5.26
C THR A 33 -17.20 -11.18 4.68
N ILE A 34 -16.13 -11.94 4.95
CA ILE A 34 -14.76 -11.55 4.57
C ILE A 34 -14.32 -12.26 3.28
N VAL A 35 -14.00 -11.47 2.25
CA VAL A 35 -13.59 -11.94 0.92
C VAL A 35 -12.10 -11.63 0.70
N THR A 36 -11.30 -12.67 0.49
CA THR A 36 -9.82 -12.58 0.44
C THR A 36 -9.19 -13.16 -0.83
N THR A 37 -10.00 -13.68 -1.75
CA THR A 37 -9.52 -14.41 -2.93
C THR A 37 -9.14 -13.52 -4.12
N MET A 38 -9.42 -12.22 -4.05
CA MET A 38 -9.12 -11.28 -5.13
C MET A 38 -7.70 -10.74 -5.02
N ASP A 39 -7.07 -10.50 -6.16
CA ASP A 39 -5.89 -9.66 -6.23
C ASP A 39 -6.23 -8.19 -5.88
N SER A 40 -5.20 -7.40 -5.63
CA SER A 40 -5.38 -6.01 -5.18
C SER A 40 -6.04 -5.13 -6.25
N SER A 41 -5.64 -5.24 -7.52
CA SER A 41 -6.20 -4.42 -8.61
C SER A 41 -7.70 -4.70 -8.79
N THR A 42 -8.08 -5.98 -8.84
CA THR A 42 -9.50 -6.37 -8.92
C THR A 42 -10.30 -5.85 -7.73
N ARG A 43 -9.76 -5.98 -6.51
CA ARG A 43 -10.43 -5.51 -5.29
C ARG A 43 -10.64 -3.99 -5.30
N HIS A 44 -9.62 -3.22 -5.63
CA HIS A 44 -9.69 -1.76 -5.65
C HIS A 44 -10.71 -1.27 -6.68
N TRP A 45 -10.67 -1.86 -7.88
CA TRP A 45 -11.58 -1.53 -8.96
C TRP A 45 -13.04 -1.81 -8.59
N ARG A 46 -13.34 -3.01 -8.05
CA ARG A 46 -14.70 -3.40 -7.63
C ARG A 46 -15.25 -2.54 -6.48
N PHE A 47 -14.39 -2.09 -5.57
CA PHE A 47 -14.81 -1.20 -4.49
C PHE A 47 -15.02 0.24 -4.96
N LEU A 48 -14.03 0.85 -5.60
CA LEU A 48 -14.06 2.28 -5.94
C LEU A 48 -15.03 2.59 -7.09
N ARG A 49 -15.11 1.73 -8.12
CA ARG A 49 -16.02 1.94 -9.26
C ARG A 49 -17.39 1.34 -9.04
N ASN A 50 -17.47 0.05 -8.70
CA ASN A 50 -18.75 -0.66 -8.63
C ASN A 50 -19.41 -0.61 -7.25
N ARG A 51 -18.71 -0.12 -6.21
CA ARG A 51 -19.23 -0.02 -4.84
C ARG A 51 -19.73 -1.37 -4.30
N GLU A 52 -19.07 -2.46 -4.69
CA GLU A 52 -19.54 -3.83 -4.41
C GLU A 52 -19.40 -4.27 -2.96
N PHE A 53 -18.47 -3.65 -2.22
CA PHE A 53 -18.19 -4.01 -0.83
C PHE A 53 -18.49 -2.87 0.11
N ASP A 54 -18.94 -3.20 1.31
CA ASP A 54 -19.24 -2.23 2.37
C ASP A 54 -17.96 -1.61 2.94
N VAL A 55 -16.95 -2.47 3.12
CA VAL A 55 -15.61 -2.13 3.59
C VAL A 55 -14.59 -2.83 2.68
N ALA A 56 -13.53 -2.13 2.29
CA ALA A 56 -12.47 -2.75 1.50
C ALA A 56 -11.09 -2.15 1.77
N GLU A 57 -10.07 -3.00 1.75
CA GLU A 57 -8.70 -2.56 1.62
C GLU A 57 -8.45 -1.99 0.21
N VAL A 58 -7.97 -0.75 0.14
CA VAL A 58 -7.76 -0.02 -1.11
C VAL A 58 -6.37 0.60 -1.18
N SER A 59 -5.83 0.73 -2.41
CA SER A 59 -4.63 1.53 -2.65
C SER A 59 -4.82 2.93 -2.05
N SER A 60 -3.89 3.31 -1.17
CA SER A 60 -3.86 4.64 -0.55
C SER A 60 -3.87 5.79 -1.57
N SER A 61 -3.19 5.62 -2.70
CA SER A 61 -3.17 6.60 -3.79
C SER A 61 -4.51 6.68 -4.54
N SER A 62 -5.09 5.55 -4.96
CA SER A 62 -6.43 5.52 -5.58
C SER A 62 -7.50 6.07 -4.63
N TYR A 63 -7.35 5.83 -3.32
CA TYR A 63 -8.21 6.39 -2.28
C TYR A 63 -8.08 7.92 -2.17
N LEU A 64 -6.86 8.48 -2.17
CA LEU A 64 -6.66 9.92 -2.18
C LEU A 64 -7.33 10.58 -3.39
N LEU A 65 -7.17 9.95 -4.57
CA LEU A 65 -7.79 10.42 -5.80
C LEU A 65 -9.32 10.37 -5.73
N ALA A 66 -9.88 9.27 -5.22
CA ALA A 66 -11.31 9.12 -4.99
C ALA A 66 -11.86 10.21 -4.03
N ARG A 67 -11.13 10.52 -2.96
CA ARG A 67 -11.49 11.59 -2.01
C ARG A 67 -11.40 12.98 -2.63
N ASP A 68 -10.36 13.27 -3.40
CA ASP A 68 -10.22 14.55 -4.12
C ASP A 68 -11.38 14.78 -5.11
N GLN A 69 -11.89 13.71 -5.71
CA GLN A 69 -13.03 13.73 -6.63
C GLN A 69 -14.40 13.70 -5.92
N GLY A 70 -14.44 13.70 -4.59
CA GLY A 70 -15.69 13.72 -3.82
C GLY A 70 -16.46 12.39 -3.83
N LEU A 71 -15.79 11.26 -4.11
CA LEU A 71 -16.44 9.95 -4.01
C LEU A 71 -16.82 9.64 -2.55
N PRO A 72 -17.98 9.00 -2.31
CA PRO A 72 -18.57 8.86 -0.98
C PRO A 72 -17.94 7.69 -0.19
N PHE A 73 -16.63 7.79 0.06
CA PHE A 73 -15.86 6.85 0.87
C PHE A 73 -15.13 7.59 1.98
N ALA A 74 -14.95 6.94 3.12
CA ALA A 74 -14.13 7.41 4.22
C ALA A 74 -13.04 6.37 4.56
N GLY A 75 -11.97 6.80 5.22
CA GLY A 75 -10.90 5.91 5.67
C GLY A 75 -11.07 5.53 7.14
N ILE A 76 -11.01 4.24 7.45
CA ILE A 76 -10.71 3.74 8.80
C ILE A 76 -9.18 3.69 8.88
N PRO A 77 -8.55 4.16 9.98
CA PRO A 77 -7.08 4.19 10.09
C PRO A 77 -6.49 2.79 10.38
N VAL A 78 -6.80 1.83 9.50
CA VAL A 78 -6.29 0.46 9.48
C VAL A 78 -5.48 0.29 8.20
N PHE A 79 -4.25 -0.22 8.35
CA PHE A 79 -3.23 -0.25 7.29
C PHE A 79 -2.69 -1.67 7.12
N LEU A 80 -3.46 -2.54 6.46
CA LEU A 80 -3.14 -3.96 6.34
C LEU A 80 -1.87 -4.23 5.54
N HIS A 81 -1.54 -3.34 4.60
CA HIS A 81 -0.39 -3.51 3.72
C HIS A 81 0.59 -2.33 3.87
N ARG A 82 1.78 -2.67 4.36
CA ARG A 82 2.97 -1.80 4.37
C ARG A 82 4.10 -2.52 3.66
N ARG A 83 4.97 -1.76 2.99
CA ARG A 83 6.15 -2.34 2.35
C ARG A 83 7.16 -1.27 1.94
N PHE A 84 8.44 -1.55 2.13
CA PHE A 84 9.48 -0.79 1.44
C PHE A 84 9.44 -1.05 -0.06
N ARG A 85 9.98 -0.11 -0.86
CA ARG A 85 9.83 -0.17 -2.32
C ARG A 85 11.11 -0.22 -3.13
N HIS A 86 12.28 0.02 -2.54
CA HIS A 86 13.56 -0.10 -3.26
C HIS A 86 13.71 -1.50 -3.90
N GLY A 87 13.29 -2.55 -3.17
CA GLY A 87 13.22 -3.92 -3.68
C GLY A 87 12.17 -4.19 -4.77
N PHE A 88 11.64 -3.18 -5.46
CA PHE A 88 10.63 -3.38 -6.53
C PHE A 88 10.85 -2.47 -7.76
N ALA A 89 12.06 -1.92 -7.90
CA ALA A 89 12.54 -1.33 -9.14
C ALA A 89 13.44 -2.33 -9.88
N PHE A 90 13.05 -2.68 -11.10
CA PHE A 90 13.73 -3.65 -11.94
C PHE A 90 14.23 -2.98 -13.21
N VAL A 91 15.45 -3.30 -13.64
CA VAL A 91 16.07 -2.68 -14.81
C VAL A 91 16.57 -3.75 -15.77
N ASN A 92 16.52 -3.44 -17.07
CA ASN A 92 17.11 -4.30 -18.07
C ASN A 92 18.65 -4.15 -18.03
N THR A 93 19.37 -5.28 -18.02
CA THR A 93 20.82 -5.31 -17.86
C THR A 93 21.60 -4.73 -19.04
N SER A 94 21.00 -4.64 -20.23
CA SER A 94 21.62 -4.10 -21.44
C SER A 94 21.45 -2.58 -21.61
N LYS A 95 20.78 -1.90 -20.67
CA LYS A 95 20.38 -0.48 -20.82
C LYS A 95 21.33 0.53 -20.17
N GLY A 96 22.40 0.04 -19.54
CA GLY A 96 23.42 0.89 -18.91
C GLY A 96 22.90 1.66 -17.69
N ILE A 97 21.90 1.11 -16.98
CA ILE A 97 21.39 1.67 -15.73
C ILE A 97 22.15 1.06 -14.55
N ASN A 98 22.90 1.89 -13.83
CA ASN A 98 23.73 1.51 -12.69
C ASN A 98 23.35 2.24 -11.41
N GLU A 99 22.82 3.46 -11.52
CA GLU A 99 22.31 4.23 -10.40
C GLU A 99 20.93 4.83 -10.69
N PRO A 100 20.15 5.24 -9.67
CA PRO A 100 18.81 5.79 -9.88
C PRO A 100 18.76 6.97 -10.85
N LYS A 101 19.79 7.83 -10.90
CA LYS A 101 19.84 8.98 -11.82
C LYS A 101 19.89 8.60 -13.29
N ASP A 102 20.34 7.39 -13.62
CA ASP A 102 20.34 6.88 -14.99
C ASP A 102 18.92 6.65 -15.54
N LEU A 103 17.88 6.70 -14.69
CA LEU A 103 16.48 6.63 -15.07
C LEU A 103 15.97 7.92 -15.74
N ILE A 104 16.68 9.04 -15.60
CA ILE A 104 16.31 10.31 -16.23
C ILE A 104 16.32 10.13 -17.76
N GLY A 105 15.20 10.47 -18.39
CA GLY A 105 14.99 10.32 -19.84
C GLY A 105 14.69 8.90 -20.31
N ARG A 106 14.57 7.92 -19.40
CA ARG A 106 14.31 6.51 -19.74
C ARG A 106 12.84 6.21 -19.91
N ARG A 107 12.58 5.09 -20.58
CA ARG A 107 11.23 4.54 -20.78
C ARG A 107 10.94 3.47 -19.74
N ILE A 108 10.00 3.74 -18.85
CA ILE A 108 9.74 2.92 -17.65
C ILE A 108 8.30 2.41 -17.63
N GLY A 109 8.16 1.09 -17.49
CA GLY A 109 6.87 0.43 -17.37
C GLY A 109 6.34 0.39 -15.96
N VAL A 110 5.02 0.51 -15.84
CA VAL A 110 4.26 0.31 -14.60
C VAL A 110 2.94 -0.38 -14.95
N LYS A 111 2.37 -1.18 -14.05
CA LYS A 111 1.04 -1.77 -14.32
C LYS A 111 -0.01 -0.68 -14.52
N SER A 112 -0.16 0.18 -13.53
CA SER A 112 -0.93 1.43 -13.63
C SER A 112 -0.16 2.55 -12.93
N PHE A 113 -0.43 3.79 -13.32
CA PHE A 113 0.31 4.93 -12.83
C PHE A 113 -0.08 5.30 -11.40
N GLN A 114 -1.35 5.12 -11.02
CA GLN A 114 -1.83 5.64 -9.75
C GLN A 114 -1.50 4.77 -8.55
N VAL A 115 -1.24 3.47 -8.70
CA VAL A 115 -1.17 2.57 -7.53
C VAL A 115 -0.10 2.99 -6.51
N SER A 116 -0.39 2.80 -5.22
CA SER A 116 0.43 3.31 -4.11
C SER A 116 1.89 2.91 -4.18
N ALA A 117 2.20 1.69 -4.63
CA ALA A 117 3.58 1.25 -4.77
C ALA A 117 4.38 2.15 -5.73
N ILE A 118 3.76 2.57 -6.83
CA ILE A 118 4.39 3.40 -7.85
C ILE A 118 4.41 4.86 -7.39
N LEU A 119 3.36 5.36 -6.73
CA LEU A 119 3.37 6.69 -6.11
C LEU A 119 4.54 6.85 -5.12
N TRP A 120 4.72 5.86 -4.22
CA TRP A 120 5.83 5.83 -3.27
C TRP A 120 7.18 5.74 -3.99
N LEU A 121 7.33 4.85 -4.97
CA LEU A 121 8.59 4.73 -5.72
C LEU A 121 8.98 6.03 -6.41
N ARG A 122 8.04 6.71 -7.06
CA ARG A 122 8.30 8.00 -7.71
C ARG A 122 8.68 9.07 -6.68
N GLY A 123 7.98 9.11 -5.54
CA GLY A 123 8.32 10.04 -4.45
C GLY A 123 9.72 9.80 -3.88
N ILE A 124 10.07 8.53 -3.62
CA ILE A 124 11.41 8.13 -3.17
C ILE A 124 12.47 8.51 -4.21
N LEU A 125 12.27 8.13 -5.48
CA LEU A 125 13.19 8.45 -6.58
C LEU A 125 13.44 9.96 -6.70
N GLU A 126 12.38 10.77 -6.57
CA GLU A 126 12.47 12.22 -6.69
C GLU A 126 13.17 12.87 -5.50
N HIS A 127 12.73 12.56 -4.28
CA HIS A 127 13.20 13.24 -3.07
C HIS A 127 14.53 12.69 -2.54
N GLU A 128 14.78 11.39 -2.69
CA GLU A 128 15.98 10.76 -2.15
C GLU A 128 17.11 10.64 -3.17
N TYR A 129 16.77 10.55 -4.46
CA TYR A 129 17.75 10.31 -5.52
C TYR A 129 17.79 11.40 -6.60
N GLY A 130 16.92 12.41 -6.53
CA GLY A 130 16.91 13.53 -7.48
C GLY A 130 16.50 13.12 -8.88
N VAL A 131 15.54 12.19 -9.01
CA VAL A 131 14.98 11.71 -10.28
C VAL A 131 13.54 12.23 -10.40
N PRO A 132 13.30 13.37 -11.06
CA PRO A 132 11.97 13.95 -11.16
C PRO A 132 11.04 13.02 -11.94
N HIS A 133 9.81 12.78 -11.45
CA HIS A 133 8.87 11.89 -12.13
C HIS A 133 8.54 12.34 -13.58
N LYS A 134 8.55 13.65 -13.87
CA LYS A 134 8.34 14.18 -15.23
C LYS A 134 9.54 13.97 -16.17
N SER A 135 10.70 13.61 -15.64
CA SER A 135 11.91 13.35 -16.43
C SER A 135 11.90 11.96 -17.10
N ILE A 136 10.91 11.11 -16.79
CA ILE A 136 10.75 9.74 -17.31
C ILE A 136 9.66 9.71 -18.39
N GLU A 137 9.76 8.76 -19.33
CA GLU A 137 8.64 8.36 -20.19
C GLU A 137 7.94 7.14 -19.55
N TRP A 138 6.71 7.33 -19.08
CA TRP A 138 5.93 6.30 -18.41
C TRP A 138 5.07 5.52 -19.40
N VAL A 139 5.06 4.19 -19.25
CA VAL A 139 4.22 3.28 -20.03
C VAL A 139 3.37 2.45 -19.08
N THR A 140 2.04 2.55 -19.18
CA THR A 140 1.11 1.74 -18.37
C THR A 140 0.65 0.49 -19.11
N GLU A 141 0.39 -0.57 -18.35
CA GLU A 141 -0.11 -1.86 -18.85
C GLU A 141 -1.64 -1.94 -18.84
N ILE A 142 -2.26 -1.49 -17.74
CA ILE A 142 -3.70 -1.60 -17.49
C ILE A 142 -4.33 -0.22 -17.23
N ASP A 143 -5.66 -0.21 -17.16
CA ASP A 143 -6.44 0.96 -16.76
C ASP A 143 -6.17 1.39 -15.31
N GLU A 144 -6.42 2.67 -15.06
CA GLU A 144 -6.41 3.25 -13.72
C GLU A 144 -7.74 2.91 -12.99
N ASP A 145 -7.69 2.59 -11.69
CA ASP A 145 -8.91 2.36 -10.88
C ASP A 145 -9.80 3.62 -10.85
N VAL A 146 -9.22 4.82 -10.85
CA VAL A 146 -9.93 6.10 -10.85
C VAL A 146 -9.38 6.95 -12.00
N GLU A 147 -10.28 7.52 -12.80
CA GLU A 147 -9.85 8.33 -13.95
C GLU A 147 -9.17 9.61 -13.48
N PHE A 148 -8.04 9.95 -14.10
CA PHE A 148 -7.35 11.21 -13.85
C PHE A 148 -6.80 11.79 -15.16
N THR A 149 -6.57 13.10 -15.17
CA THR A 149 -5.88 13.76 -16.27
C THR A 149 -4.42 13.89 -15.91
N ALA A 150 -3.53 13.36 -16.76
CA ALA A 150 -2.10 13.50 -16.58
C ALA A 150 -1.72 15.00 -16.45
N PRO A 151 -0.96 15.40 -15.42
CA PRO A 151 -0.55 16.79 -15.26
C PRO A 151 0.36 17.24 -16.40
N GLU A 152 0.37 18.56 -16.66
CA GLU A 152 1.20 19.15 -17.69
C GLU A 152 2.69 18.75 -17.54
N GLY A 153 3.30 18.36 -18.66
CA GLY A 153 4.69 17.90 -18.72
C GLY A 153 4.92 16.43 -18.33
N LEU A 154 3.90 15.70 -17.88
CA LEU A 154 4.01 14.26 -17.67
C LEU A 154 3.91 13.50 -19.00
N ARG A 155 4.94 12.71 -19.33
CA ARG A 155 4.92 11.81 -20.49
C ARG A 155 4.37 10.45 -20.07
N LEU A 156 3.10 10.21 -20.37
CA LEU A 156 2.37 8.99 -20.03
C LEU A 156 1.72 8.41 -21.27
N SER A 157 1.99 7.14 -21.55
CA SER A 157 1.38 6.39 -22.65
C SER A 157 0.94 5.01 -22.16
N ARG A 158 0.12 4.32 -22.94
CA ARG A 158 -0.31 2.95 -22.64
C ARG A 158 0.29 2.00 -23.67
N MET A 159 0.78 0.86 -23.24
CA MET A 159 1.21 -0.21 -24.15
C MET A 159 0.02 -0.88 -24.84
N ARG A 160 0.29 -1.72 -25.84
CA ARG A 160 -0.77 -2.48 -26.50
C ARG A 160 -1.27 -3.60 -25.58
N HIS A 161 -2.52 -4.02 -25.78
CA HIS A 161 -3.18 -5.04 -24.97
C HIS A 161 -2.55 -6.43 -25.06
N ASP A 162 -1.74 -6.70 -26.08
CA ASP A 162 -0.98 -7.94 -26.26
C ASP A 162 0.41 -7.91 -25.61
N GLN A 163 0.77 -6.82 -24.92
CA GLN A 163 2.06 -6.62 -24.27
C GLN A 163 1.93 -6.61 -22.75
N THR A 164 3.02 -6.96 -22.06
CA THR A 164 3.15 -6.86 -20.60
C THR A 164 4.42 -6.08 -20.24
N CYS A 165 4.44 -5.42 -19.08
CA CYS A 165 5.65 -4.75 -18.58
C CYS A 165 6.83 -5.73 -18.47
N GLU A 166 6.56 -6.95 -18.01
CA GLU A 166 7.58 -7.95 -17.70
C GLU A 166 8.26 -8.46 -18.98
N ASP A 167 7.47 -8.74 -20.04
CA ASP A 167 8.01 -9.21 -21.32
C ASP A 167 8.74 -8.08 -22.06
N MET A 168 8.17 -6.86 -22.06
CA MET A 168 8.82 -5.70 -22.67
C MET A 168 10.14 -5.33 -21.94
N LEU A 169 10.21 -5.52 -20.63
CA LEU A 169 11.45 -5.35 -19.88
C LEU A 169 12.50 -6.36 -20.31
N VAL A 170 12.14 -7.64 -20.44
CA VAL A 170 13.08 -8.69 -20.88
C VAL A 170 13.56 -8.45 -22.31
N ALA A 171 12.65 -8.04 -23.21
CA ALA A 171 12.97 -7.70 -24.59
C ALA A 171 13.81 -6.42 -24.74
N GLY A 172 13.92 -5.60 -23.68
CA GLY A 172 14.60 -4.31 -23.73
C GLY A 172 13.81 -3.23 -24.46
N GLU A 173 12.49 -3.40 -24.62
CA GLU A 173 11.58 -2.35 -25.09
C GLU A 173 11.28 -1.32 -23.99
N LEU A 174 11.35 -1.75 -22.74
CA LEU A 174 11.38 -0.91 -21.55
C LEU A 174 12.78 -0.95 -20.93
N ASP A 175 13.24 0.20 -20.43
CA ASP A 175 14.54 0.28 -19.79
C ASP A 175 14.48 -0.19 -18.32
N ALA A 176 13.34 0.06 -17.68
CA ALA A 176 13.04 -0.35 -16.33
C ALA A 176 11.54 -0.63 -16.14
N VAL A 177 11.21 -1.34 -15.07
CA VAL A 177 9.83 -1.51 -14.56
C VAL A 177 9.82 -1.21 -13.08
N LEU A 178 8.89 -0.36 -12.66
CA LEU A 178 8.50 -0.22 -11.26
C LEU A 178 7.26 -1.08 -11.03
N HIS A 179 7.30 -1.97 -10.04
CA HIS A 179 6.22 -2.94 -9.84
C HIS A 179 5.75 -2.98 -8.38
N ALA A 180 4.54 -3.49 -8.15
CA ALA A 180 4.02 -3.69 -6.78
C ALA A 180 4.50 -5.00 -6.15
N ASP A 181 4.86 -5.98 -6.99
CA ASP A 181 5.20 -7.36 -6.63
C ASP A 181 6.50 -7.84 -7.31
N LEU A 182 6.95 -9.04 -6.96
CA LEU A 182 8.01 -9.71 -7.73
C LEU A 182 7.48 -10.06 -9.12
N ILE A 183 8.33 -9.88 -10.12
CA ILE A 183 8.05 -10.18 -11.52
C ILE A 183 8.64 -11.56 -11.91
N TRP A 184 8.05 -12.23 -12.89
CA TRP A 184 8.48 -13.54 -13.38
C TRP A 184 9.98 -13.58 -13.74
N PRO A 185 10.59 -12.55 -14.36
CA PRO A 185 12.03 -12.59 -14.68
C PRO A 185 12.88 -12.69 -13.41
N MET A 186 12.45 -12.09 -12.30
CA MET A 186 13.18 -12.16 -11.03
C MET A 186 13.00 -13.52 -10.35
N LEU A 187 11.80 -14.09 -10.40
CA LEU A 187 11.53 -15.43 -9.85
C LEU A 187 12.33 -16.51 -10.59
N GLN A 188 12.49 -16.35 -11.91
CA GLN A 188 13.26 -17.26 -12.75
C GLN A 188 14.75 -16.91 -12.84
N LYS A 189 15.21 -15.84 -12.17
CA LYS A 189 16.59 -15.33 -12.24
C LYS A 189 17.05 -15.07 -13.68
N HIS A 190 16.16 -14.53 -14.51
CA HIS A 190 16.41 -14.24 -15.90
C HIS A 190 17.55 -13.21 -16.05
N PRO A 191 18.60 -13.48 -16.85
CA PRO A 191 19.82 -12.67 -16.87
C PRO A 191 19.64 -11.26 -17.46
N ALA A 192 18.56 -11.05 -18.22
CA ALA A 192 18.23 -9.74 -18.77
C ALA A 192 17.72 -8.73 -17.73
N VAL A 193 17.37 -9.17 -16.51
CA VAL A 193 16.74 -8.31 -15.50
C VAL A 193 17.50 -8.36 -14.19
N LYS A 194 17.76 -7.19 -13.61
CA LYS A 194 18.31 -7.04 -12.27
C LYS A 194 17.49 -6.03 -11.46
N ARG A 195 17.69 -5.99 -10.15
CA ARG A 195 17.18 -4.89 -9.32
C ARG A 195 17.98 -3.61 -9.60
N LEU A 196 17.33 -2.45 -9.50
CA LEU A 196 18.02 -1.16 -9.54
C LEU A 196 19.03 -1.06 -8.39
N TRP A 197 18.60 -1.44 -7.17
CA TRP A 197 19.45 -1.58 -6.00
C TRP A 197 19.75 -3.06 -5.76
N PRO A 198 21.00 -3.53 -5.98
CA PRO A 198 21.36 -4.92 -5.71
C PRO A 198 21.18 -5.28 -4.23
N ASP A 199 21.66 -4.41 -3.32
CA ASP A 199 21.42 -4.52 -1.87
C ASP A 199 20.28 -3.59 -1.44
N TYR A 200 19.07 -3.92 -1.91
CA TYR A 200 17.88 -3.14 -1.60
C TYR A 200 17.56 -3.09 -0.10
N LYS A 201 17.95 -4.11 0.70
CA LYS A 201 17.68 -4.12 2.14
C LYS A 201 18.47 -3.01 2.85
N SER A 202 19.76 -2.86 2.53
CA SER A 202 20.58 -1.79 3.09
C SER A 202 20.05 -0.40 2.71
N GLU A 203 19.58 -0.22 1.48
CA GLU A 203 18.95 1.03 1.02
C GLU A 203 17.64 1.31 1.76
N GLU A 204 16.81 0.29 1.99
CA GLU A 204 15.56 0.42 2.75
C GLU A 204 15.81 0.80 4.21
N LEU A 205 16.85 0.23 4.83
CA LEU A 205 17.28 0.61 6.18
C LEU A 205 17.81 2.05 6.22
N ALA A 206 18.60 2.47 5.22
CA ALA A 206 19.09 3.84 5.12
C ALA A 206 17.93 4.84 4.96
N TYR A 207 16.97 4.52 4.09
CA TYR A 207 15.75 5.30 3.92
C TYR A 207 14.96 5.42 5.22
N PHE A 208 14.72 4.30 5.92
CA PHE A 208 13.99 4.30 7.19
C PHE A 208 14.71 5.13 8.26
N ARG A 209 16.03 4.97 8.42
CA ARG A 209 16.82 5.75 9.39
C ARG A 209 16.77 7.26 9.12
N LYS A 210 16.74 7.64 7.83
CA LYS A 210 16.71 9.05 7.42
C LYS A 210 15.32 9.68 7.57
N THR A 211 14.27 8.94 7.23
CA THR A 211 12.92 9.49 7.05
C THR A 211 11.93 9.09 8.15
N ASN A 212 12.25 8.02 8.89
CA ASN A 212 11.34 7.32 9.80
C ASN A 212 10.05 6.82 9.11
N ILE A 213 10.10 6.53 7.81
CA ILE A 213 8.93 6.10 7.03
C ILE A 213 9.02 4.61 6.70
N PHE A 214 8.08 3.83 7.21
CA PHE A 214 7.74 2.52 6.67
C PHE A 214 6.45 2.64 5.84
N PRO A 215 6.54 2.63 4.49
CA PRO A 215 5.46 3.10 3.63
C PRO A 215 4.13 2.36 3.79
N ILE A 216 3.04 3.12 3.95
CA ILE A 216 1.66 2.61 3.95
C ILE A 216 1.15 2.49 2.52
N MET A 217 0.82 1.27 2.11
CA MET A 217 0.37 0.95 0.75
C MET A 217 -1.13 1.06 0.64
N HIS A 218 -1.84 0.42 1.55
CA HIS A 218 -3.29 0.33 1.49
C HIS A 218 -3.93 0.91 2.75
N VAL A 219 -5.11 1.48 2.57
CA VAL A 219 -5.98 1.97 3.65
C VAL A 219 -7.27 1.16 3.66
N MET A 220 -7.94 1.14 4.80
CA MET A 220 -9.26 0.50 4.92
C MET A 220 -10.36 1.51 4.58
N GLY A 221 -10.92 1.41 3.38
CA GLY A 221 -12.05 2.23 2.93
C GLY A 221 -13.38 1.68 3.44
N ILE A 222 -14.31 2.57 3.76
CA ILE A 222 -15.71 2.28 4.09
C ILE A 222 -16.63 3.20 3.31
N LYS A 223 -17.79 2.70 2.87
CA LYS A 223 -18.81 3.55 2.25
C LYS A 223 -19.34 4.60 3.23
N GLN A 224 -19.48 5.83 2.77
CA GLN A 224 -19.97 6.95 3.60
C GLN A 224 -21.36 6.67 4.18
N GLU A 225 -22.26 6.05 3.41
CA GLU A 225 -23.63 5.74 3.86
C GLU A 225 -23.67 4.87 5.14
N ILE A 226 -22.69 3.98 5.32
CA ILE A 226 -22.59 3.13 6.52
C ILE A 226 -22.17 3.96 7.71
N VAL A 227 -21.26 4.90 7.51
CA VAL A 227 -20.80 5.82 8.57
C VAL A 227 -21.94 6.72 9.02
N ASP A 228 -22.69 7.26 8.06
CA ASP A 228 -23.82 8.16 8.33
C ASP A 228 -24.95 7.44 9.08
N GLN A 229 -25.25 6.19 8.70
CA GLN A 229 -26.32 5.39 9.31
C GLN A 229 -25.89 4.72 10.62
N TYR A 230 -24.62 4.31 10.72
CA TYR A 230 -24.07 3.55 11.84
C TYR A 230 -22.71 4.10 12.29
N PRO A 231 -22.64 5.30 12.92
CA PRO A 231 -21.38 5.95 13.30
C PRO A 231 -20.49 5.13 14.25
N TRP A 232 -21.04 4.12 14.92
CA TRP A 232 -20.30 3.21 15.81
C TRP A 232 -19.51 2.12 15.06
N VAL A 233 -19.86 1.83 13.79
CA VAL A 233 -19.27 0.74 13.00
C VAL A 233 -17.75 0.91 12.77
N PRO A 234 -17.24 2.08 12.34
CA PRO A 234 -15.80 2.28 12.16
C PRO A 234 -14.99 1.97 13.42
N VAL A 235 -15.56 2.28 14.59
CA VAL A 235 -14.89 2.07 15.87
C VAL A 235 -14.83 0.60 16.26
N GLU A 236 -15.92 -0.15 16.05
CA GLU A 236 -15.92 -1.60 16.31
C GLU A 236 -15.08 -2.38 15.28
N LEU A 237 -15.02 -1.91 14.03
CA LEU A 237 -14.09 -2.46 13.04
C LEU A 237 -12.63 -2.22 13.44
N GLN A 238 -12.27 -1.00 13.85
CA GLN A 238 -10.92 -0.68 14.33
C GLN A 238 -10.49 -1.63 15.45
N LYS A 239 -11.32 -1.80 16.49
CA LYS A 239 -11.05 -2.72 17.61
C LYS A 239 -10.85 -4.16 17.15
N ALA A 240 -11.69 -4.63 16.23
CA ALA A 240 -11.61 -5.98 15.71
C ALA A 240 -10.32 -6.20 14.90
N PHE A 241 -9.92 -5.22 14.09
CA PHE A 241 -8.64 -5.26 13.36
C PHE A 241 -7.44 -5.24 14.31
N ASP A 242 -7.45 -4.38 15.34
CA ASP A 242 -6.40 -4.32 16.36
C ASP A 242 -6.26 -5.67 17.09
N ALA A 243 -7.38 -6.25 17.52
CA ALA A 243 -7.39 -7.56 18.19
C ALA A 243 -6.89 -8.69 17.26
N SER A 244 -7.30 -8.69 15.99
CA SER A 244 -6.84 -9.68 15.01
C SER A 244 -5.33 -9.59 14.76
N LYS A 245 -4.82 -8.37 14.58
CA LYS A 245 -3.38 -8.12 14.43
C LYS A 245 -2.62 -8.57 15.67
N ALA A 246 -3.10 -8.24 16.88
CA ALA A 246 -2.43 -8.64 18.12
C ALA A 246 -2.32 -10.18 18.25
N VAL A 247 -3.37 -10.92 17.91
CA VAL A 247 -3.34 -12.39 17.87
C VAL A 247 -2.31 -12.89 16.85
N ALA A 248 -2.27 -12.30 15.66
CA ALA A 248 -1.34 -12.66 14.61
C ALA A 248 0.12 -12.37 15.02
N MET A 249 0.43 -11.17 15.50
CA MET A 249 1.79 -10.79 15.90
C MET A 249 2.34 -11.73 16.97
N LYS A 250 1.55 -12.04 18.01
CA LYS A 250 1.91 -13.02 19.05
C LYS A 250 2.15 -14.42 18.49
N ARG A 251 1.34 -14.85 17.51
CA ARG A 251 1.50 -16.15 16.85
C ARG A 251 2.79 -16.20 16.03
N MET A 252 3.10 -15.12 15.30
CA MET A 252 4.29 -15.00 14.45
C MET A 252 5.61 -14.99 15.23
N GLU A 253 5.62 -14.73 16.53
CA GLU A 253 6.83 -14.91 17.36
C GLU A 253 7.36 -16.36 17.33
N ASN A 254 6.51 -17.35 17.08
CA ASN A 254 6.90 -18.76 17.04
C ASN A 254 7.56 -19.13 15.69
N PRO A 255 8.88 -19.36 15.62
CA PRO A 255 9.58 -19.65 14.36
C PRO A 255 9.12 -20.94 13.67
N ARG A 256 8.48 -21.87 14.40
CA ARG A 256 8.07 -23.17 13.85
C ARG A 256 6.92 -23.10 12.84
N ILE A 257 6.21 -21.97 12.76
CA ILE A 257 5.07 -21.81 11.84
C ILE A 257 5.48 -21.25 10.47
N VAL A 258 6.74 -20.82 10.32
CA VAL A 258 7.27 -20.27 9.07
C VAL A 258 8.48 -21.10 8.64
N PRO A 259 8.50 -21.66 7.41
CA PRO A 259 9.59 -22.52 6.94
C PRO A 259 10.79 -21.69 6.43
N LEU A 260 11.34 -20.81 7.26
CA LEU A 260 12.56 -20.05 6.97
C LEU A 260 13.65 -20.41 8.00
N ALA A 261 14.82 -20.81 7.50
CA ALA A 261 15.93 -21.27 8.34
C ALA A 261 16.38 -20.21 9.37
N TRP A 262 16.40 -18.94 8.97
CA TRP A 262 16.80 -17.79 9.80
C TRP A 262 15.62 -16.91 10.18
N TYR A 263 14.42 -17.50 10.35
CA TYR A 263 13.22 -16.74 10.68
C TYR A 263 13.38 -15.88 11.94
N ARG A 264 13.92 -16.47 13.02
CA ARG A 264 14.03 -15.77 14.30
C ARG A 264 15.01 -14.61 14.23
N GLU A 265 16.12 -14.78 13.52
CA GLU A 265 17.11 -13.72 13.28
C GLU A 265 16.48 -12.56 12.50
N ALA A 266 15.75 -12.84 11.42
CA ALA A 266 15.05 -11.82 10.65
C ALA A 266 13.97 -11.09 11.47
N TRP A 267 13.27 -11.82 12.37
CA TRP A 267 12.29 -11.23 13.28
C TRP A 267 12.94 -10.26 14.29
N GLU A 268 14.03 -10.68 14.93
CA GLU A 268 14.76 -9.87 15.92
C GLU A 268 15.41 -8.64 15.28
N GLU A 269 15.96 -8.78 14.07
CA GLU A 269 16.49 -7.65 13.31
C GLU A 269 15.38 -6.66 12.95
N GLN A 270 14.21 -7.14 12.51
CA GLN A 270 13.07 -6.29 12.22
C GLN A 270 12.62 -5.54 13.48
N GLU A 271 12.49 -6.22 14.61
CA GLU A 271 12.08 -5.61 15.88
C GLU A 271 13.08 -4.55 16.35
N ALA A 272 14.38 -4.80 16.19
CA ALA A 272 15.43 -3.83 16.52
C ALA A 272 15.39 -2.56 15.64
N VAL A 273 14.93 -2.68 14.39
CA VAL A 273 14.88 -1.56 13.44
C VAL A 273 13.54 -0.83 13.47
N LEU A 274 12.43 -1.57 13.38
CA LEU A 274 11.07 -1.04 13.19
C LEU A 274 10.24 -1.04 14.48
N GLY A 275 10.79 -1.57 15.58
CA GLY A 275 10.07 -1.75 16.83
C GLY A 275 9.15 -2.98 16.84
N PRO A 276 8.41 -3.18 17.94
CA PRO A 276 7.62 -4.40 18.17
C PRO A 276 6.34 -4.49 17.32
N ASP A 277 5.85 -3.35 16.79
CA ASP A 277 4.65 -3.31 15.93
C ASP A 277 4.83 -2.39 14.72
N PRO A 278 5.54 -2.84 13.66
CA PRO A 278 5.64 -2.07 12.41
C PRO A 278 4.30 -1.88 11.69
N TRP A 279 3.28 -2.65 12.06
CA TRP A 279 1.93 -2.63 11.49
C TRP A 279 0.95 -1.87 12.39
N GLU A 280 1.43 -0.91 13.19
CA GLU A 280 0.56 -0.07 14.02
C GLU A 280 -0.60 0.53 13.23
N TYR A 281 -1.79 0.54 13.82
CA TYR A 281 -2.99 1.17 13.27
C TYR A 281 -3.27 2.46 14.03
N GLY A 282 -4.22 3.25 13.53
CA GLY A 282 -4.61 4.53 14.12
C GLY A 282 -3.79 5.71 13.61
N MET A 283 -4.18 6.90 14.04
CA MET A 283 -3.54 8.18 13.70
C MET A 283 -2.42 8.53 14.69
N THR A 284 -1.45 7.62 14.86
CA THR A 284 -0.21 7.84 15.60
C THR A 284 0.65 8.89 14.90
N ASP A 285 1.62 9.50 15.59
CA ASP A 285 2.50 10.52 14.99
C ASP A 285 3.30 9.95 13.79
N SER A 286 3.75 8.70 13.89
CA SER A 286 4.45 7.99 12.80
C SER A 286 3.55 7.75 11.58
N ASN A 287 2.30 7.33 11.81
CA ASN A 287 1.33 7.16 10.72
C ASN A 287 0.93 8.49 10.09
N ARG A 288 0.75 9.54 10.89
CA ARG A 288 0.48 10.90 10.40
C ARG A 288 1.60 11.38 9.49
N HIS A 289 2.85 11.30 9.94
CA HIS A 289 4.03 11.65 9.15
C HIS A 289 4.10 10.88 7.82
N THR A 290 3.86 9.57 7.86
CA THR A 290 3.85 8.71 6.66
C THR A 290 2.73 9.11 5.69
N LEU A 291 1.51 9.36 6.20
CA LEU A 291 0.35 9.71 5.38
C LEU A 291 0.43 11.15 4.84
N GLU A 292 0.95 12.10 5.61
CA GLU A 292 1.21 13.47 5.16
C GLU A 292 2.25 13.49 4.03
N THR A 293 3.30 12.67 4.15
CA THR A 293 4.28 12.48 3.07
C THR A 293 3.62 11.90 1.82
N LEU A 294 2.76 10.89 1.96
CA LEU A 294 2.00 10.32 0.86
C LEU A 294 1.09 11.37 0.17
N VAL A 295 0.39 12.19 0.95
CA VAL A 295 -0.44 13.30 0.42
C VAL A 295 0.44 14.30 -0.32
N GLY A 296 1.61 14.64 0.22
CA GLY A 296 2.60 15.50 -0.41
C GLY A 296 3.02 14.97 -1.78
N TYR A 297 3.44 13.70 -1.85
CA TYR A 297 3.80 13.03 -3.11
C TYR A 297 2.64 12.99 -4.10
N SER A 298 1.43 12.68 -3.63
CA SER A 298 0.23 12.66 -4.47
C SER A 298 -0.05 14.02 -5.10
N PHE A 299 0.07 15.10 -4.33
CA PHE A 299 -0.11 16.46 -4.82
C PHE A 299 1.00 16.89 -5.79
N GLU A 300 2.26 16.67 -5.44
CA GLU A 300 3.43 17.04 -6.25
C GLU A 300 3.45 16.34 -7.62
N GLN A 301 2.97 15.09 -7.64
CA GLN A 301 2.88 14.28 -8.86
C GLN A 301 1.58 14.52 -9.64
N GLY A 302 0.75 15.48 -9.23
CA GLY A 302 -0.48 15.88 -9.90
C GLY A 302 -1.59 14.83 -9.88
N MET A 303 -1.57 13.92 -8.91
CA MET A 303 -2.66 12.97 -8.70
C MET A 303 -3.86 13.68 -8.07
N ILE A 304 -3.67 14.41 -6.97
CA ILE A 304 -4.72 15.19 -6.31
C ILE A 304 -4.56 16.69 -6.55
N LYS A 305 -5.68 17.43 -6.60
CA LYS A 305 -5.69 18.87 -6.90
C LYS A 305 -5.29 19.74 -5.72
N ARG A 306 -5.36 19.22 -4.49
CA ARG A 306 -4.98 19.91 -3.26
C ARG A 306 -4.38 18.95 -2.26
N ARG A 307 -3.61 19.49 -1.30
CA ARG A 307 -3.19 18.73 -0.11
C ARG A 307 -4.40 18.56 0.81
N ILE A 308 -4.99 17.36 0.83
CA ILE A 308 -6.15 17.03 1.66
C ILE A 308 -5.68 16.79 3.10
N GLY A 309 -6.37 17.39 4.08
CA GLY A 309 -6.07 17.16 5.51
C GLY A 309 -6.38 15.72 5.92
N LEU A 310 -5.61 15.14 6.85
CA LEU A 310 -5.82 13.76 7.30
C LEU A 310 -7.18 13.56 7.99
N GLU A 311 -7.70 14.60 8.64
CA GLU A 311 -9.02 14.66 9.24
C GLU A 311 -10.16 14.62 8.21
N GLU A 312 -9.91 15.03 6.97
CA GLU A 312 -10.87 14.89 5.87
C GLU A 312 -10.83 13.50 5.24
N LEU A 313 -9.72 12.78 5.41
CA LEU A 313 -9.53 11.43 4.88
C LEU A 313 -10.06 10.40 5.89
N PHE A 314 -9.59 10.46 7.13
CA PHE A 314 -9.77 9.39 8.09
C PHE A 314 -10.79 9.74 9.18
N LEU A 315 -11.62 8.74 9.51
CA LEU A 315 -12.61 8.82 10.56
C LEU A 315 -11.93 8.85 11.93
N GLU A 316 -12.50 9.65 12.85
CA GLU A 316 -12.11 9.62 14.25
C GLU A 316 -12.67 8.36 14.92
N VAL A 317 -11.79 7.40 15.19
CA VAL A 317 -12.13 6.12 15.84
C VAL A 317 -11.69 6.08 17.31
N SER A 318 -11.28 7.23 17.86
CA SER A 318 -10.88 7.35 19.25
C SER A 318 -12.12 7.33 20.16
N GLN A 319 -12.13 6.51 21.21
CA GLN A 319 -13.23 6.48 22.21
C GLN A 319 -12.94 7.32 23.46
N GLY A 320 -12.04 8.31 23.36
CA GLY A 320 -11.50 9.03 24.51
C GLY A 320 -10.51 8.18 25.32
N ARG A 321 -9.60 8.83 26.05
CA ARG A 321 -8.63 8.13 26.90
C ARG A 321 -9.33 7.55 28.13
N LYS A 322 -9.25 6.23 28.35
CA LYS A 322 -9.38 5.70 29.71
C LYS A 322 -8.25 6.32 30.55
N ARG A 323 -8.60 7.13 31.56
CA ARG A 323 -7.63 7.53 32.58
C ARG A 323 -7.12 6.27 33.27
N GLY A 324 -5.84 5.96 33.09
CA GLY A 324 -5.09 5.01 33.91
C GLY A 324 -5.10 3.57 33.40
N THR A 325 -4.07 3.23 32.63
CA THR A 325 -3.24 2.02 32.83
C THR A 325 -1.85 2.30 32.25
N ASN A 326 -1.11 3.18 32.91
CA ASN A 326 0.34 3.03 32.95
C ASN A 326 0.61 1.93 33.97
N ARG A 327 1.11 0.78 33.53
CA ARG A 327 1.96 -0.08 34.36
C ARG A 327 2.72 -1.08 33.47
N ILE A 328 3.95 -0.65 33.21
CA ILE A 328 5.21 -1.37 32.96
C ILE A 328 5.26 -2.23 31.70
#